data_AF-A0A8J3TXT0-F1
#
_entry.id   AF-A0A8J3TXT0-F1
#
_cell.length_a   1.000
_cell.length_b   1.000
_cell.length_c   1.000
_cell.angle_alpha   90.00
_cell.angle_beta   90.00
_cell.angle_gamma   90.00
#
_symmetry.space_group_name_H-M   'P 1'
#
loop_
_entity.id
_entity.type
_entity.pdbx_description
1 polymer ?
#
loop_
_entity_poly.entity_id
_entity_poly.type
_entity_poly.pdbx_seq_one_letter_code
_entity_poly.pdbx_strand_id
1 'polypeptide(L)' 'MSGPFAAAIRERARSAREALERARRDHDVDELLVAEGEWDDVVRLARAHGVQIGTEDADSGEGTAL' A
#
# COMPACT_ATOMS: atom_id res chain seq x y z
N MET A 1 -0.74 -15.82 -2.23
CA MET A 1 -0.14 -15.90 -3.59
C MET A 1 1.33 -15.47 -3.53
N SER A 2 2.27 -16.39 -3.80
CA SER A 2 3.72 -16.13 -3.84
C SER A 2 4.26 -16.28 -5.27
N GLY A 3 3.81 -15.40 -6.18
CA GLY A 3 4.18 -15.40 -7.60
C GLY A 3 4.67 -14.04 -8.11
N PRO A 4 5.15 -13.97 -9.36
CA PRO A 4 5.74 -12.75 -9.96
C PRO A 4 4.78 -11.56 -9.96
N PHE A 5 3.48 -11.80 -10.16
CA PHE A 5 2.46 -10.76 -10.07
C PHE A 5 2.35 -10.15 -8.66
N ALA A 6 2.35 -10.98 -7.62
CA ALA A 6 2.32 -10.51 -6.24
C ALA A 6 3.61 -9.76 -5.87
N ALA A 7 4.76 -10.13 -6.46
CA ALA A 7 6.01 -9.40 -6.31
C ALA A 7 5.93 -8.01 -6.95
N ALA A 8 5.36 -7.90 -8.16
CA ALA A 8 5.15 -6.62 -8.83
C ALA A 8 4.21 -5.69 -8.06
N ILE A 9 3.13 -6.23 -7.47
CA ILE A 9 2.22 -5.44 -6.60
C ILE A 9 2.97 -4.91 -5.37
N ARG A 10 3.78 -5.74 -4.70
CA ARG A 10 4.57 -5.31 -3.54
C ARG A 10 5.63 -4.27 -3.92
N GLU A 11 6.25 -4.41 -5.08
CA GLU A 11 7.20 -3.42 -5.59
C GLU A 11 6.51 -2.07 -5.81
N ARG A 12 5.38 -2.07 -6.50
CA ARG A 12 4.60 -0.86 -6.75
C ARG A 12 4.13 -0.21 -5.45
N ALA A 13 3.75 -1.02 -4.45
CA ALA A 13 3.38 -0.54 -3.13
C ALA A 13 4.56 0.16 -2.41
N ARG A 14 5.77 -0.38 -2.55
CA ARG A 14 6.98 0.25 -2.00
C ARG A 14 7.26 1.59 -2.68
N SER A 15 7.25 1.62 -4.01
CA SER A 15 7.51 2.86 -4.76
C SER A 15 6.49 3.96 -4.46
N ALA A 16 5.20 3.62 -4.34
CA ALA A 16 4.16 4.56 -3.98
C ALA A 16 4.36 5.13 -2.56
N ARG A 17 4.82 4.31 -1.61
CA ARG A 17 5.19 4.79 -0.26
C ARG A 17 6.38 5.72 -0.25
N GLU A 18 7.43 5.37 -0.99
CA GLU A 18 8.61 6.22 -1.10
C GLU A 18 8.25 7.59 -1.72
N ALA A 19 7.35 7.61 -2.71
CA ALA A 19 6.82 8.84 -3.30
C ALA A 19 6.00 9.66 -2.28
N LEU A 20 5.13 9.02 -1.49
CA LEU A 20 4.39 9.70 -0.41
C LEU A 20 5.33 10.33 0.62
N GLU A 21 6.34 9.59 1.07
CA GLU A 21 7.32 10.08 2.03
C GLU A 21 8.16 11.22 1.46
N ARG A 22 8.51 11.16 0.17
CA ARG A 22 9.19 12.24 -0.53
C ARG A 22 8.32 13.49 -0.61
N ALA A 23 7.11 13.38 -1.17
CA ALA A 23 6.21 14.52 -1.34
C ALA A 23 5.89 15.22 0.00
N ARG A 24 5.72 14.43 1.08
CA ARG A 24 5.54 14.96 2.45
C ARG A 24 6.75 15.73 2.95
N ARG A 25 7.97 15.24 2.70
CA ARG A 25 9.21 15.94 3.09
C ARG A 25 9.43 17.23 2.30
N ASP A 26 9.09 17.20 1.02
CA ASP A 26 9.28 18.33 0.11
C ASP A 26 8.14 19.36 0.22
N HIS A 27 7.09 19.05 0.99
CA HIS A 27 5.85 19.83 1.08
C HIS A 27 5.20 20.10 -0.28
N ASP A 28 5.41 19.19 -1.24
CA ASP A 28 4.83 19.26 -2.58
C ASP A 28 3.42 18.67 -2.55
N VAL A 29 2.43 19.56 -2.56
CA VAL A 29 1.01 19.19 -2.48
C VAL A 29 0.55 18.46 -3.74
N ASP A 30 1.07 18.84 -4.92
CA ASP A 30 0.68 18.23 -6.18
C ASP A 30 1.27 16.82 -6.29
N GLU A 31 2.54 16.63 -5.92
CA GLU A 31 3.18 15.31 -5.87
C GLU A 31 2.53 14.41 -4.82
N LEU A 32 2.08 14.98 -3.69
CA LEU A 32 1.38 14.26 -2.65
C LEU A 32 0.05 13.69 -3.15
N LEU A 33 -0.77 14.49 -3.83
CA LEU A 33 -2.05 14.06 -4.39
C LEU A 33 -1.88 12.91 -5.40
N VAL A 34 -0.86 12.99 -6.26
CA VAL A 34 -0.54 11.93 -7.22
C VAL A 34 -0.12 10.65 -6.49
N ALA A 35 0.77 10.77 -5.51
CA ALA A 35 1.27 9.63 -4.74
C ALA A 35 0.17 8.95 -3.89
N GLU A 36 -0.78 9.71 -3.36
CA GLU A 36 -1.96 9.18 -2.64
C GLU A 36 -2.87 8.38 -3.57
N GLY A 37 -3.16 8.89 -4.77
CA GLY A 37 -3.94 8.15 -5.77
C GLY A 37 -3.27 6.84 -6.20
N GLU A 38 -1.96 6.87 -6.46
CA GLU A 38 -1.19 5.66 -6.79
C GLU A 38 -1.19 4.64 -5.64
N TRP A 39 -1.10 5.10 -4.40
CA TRP A 39 -1.18 4.24 -3.22
C TRP A 39 -2.56 3.56 -3.10
N ASP A 40 -3.64 4.33 -3.25
CA ASP A 40 -5.01 3.80 -3.19
C ASP A 40 -5.28 2.76 -4.27
N ASP A 41 -4.77 3.01 -5.49
CA ASP A 41 -4.88 2.08 -6.61
C ASP A 41 -4.15 0.76 -6.34
N VAL A 42 -2.95 0.83 -5.77
CA VAL A 42 -2.17 -0.36 -5.40
C VAL A 42 -2.84 -1.12 -4.25
N VAL A 43 -3.39 -0.43 -3.24
CA VAL A 43 -4.15 -1.05 -2.15
C VAL A 43 -5.38 -1.77 -2.69
N ARG A 44 -6.13 -1.13 -3.59
CA ARG A 44 -7.31 -1.73 -4.23
C ARG A 44 -6.93 -2.97 -5.04
N LEU A 45 -5.86 -2.90 -5.83
CA LEU A 45 -5.36 -4.03 -6.61
C LEU A 45 -4.87 -5.19 -5.71
N ALA A 46 -4.12 -4.87 -4.66
CA ALA A 46 -3.63 -5.86 -3.72
C ALA A 46 -4.77 -6.61 -3.03
N ARG A 47 -5.78 -5.89 -2.56
CA ARG A 47 -7.00 -6.46 -1.96
C ARG A 47 -7.76 -7.35 -2.95
N ALA A 48 -7.95 -6.89 -4.19
CA ALA A 48 -8.65 -7.64 -5.23
C ALA A 48 -7.98 -8.99 -5.55
N HIS A 49 -6.66 -9.10 -5.35
CA HIS A 49 -5.88 -10.31 -5.65
C HIS A 49 -5.39 -11.05 -4.40
N GLY A 50 -5.83 -10.67 -3.20
CA GLY A 50 -5.39 -11.30 -1.95
C GLY A 50 -3.88 -11.20 -1.71
N VAL A 51 -3.26 -10.12 -2.17
CA VAL A 51 -1.85 -9.82 -1.93
C VAL A 51 -1.74 -8.95 -0.70
N GLN A 52 -1.01 -9.44 0.30
CA GLN A 52 -0.65 -8.63 1.45
C GLN A 52 0.45 -7.64 1.04
N ILE A 53 0.11 -6.36 1.09
CA ILE A 53 1.05 -5.25 1.10
C ILE A 53 0.95 -4.65 2.51
N GLY A 54 2.05 -4.19 3.08
CA GLY A 54 2.15 -3.90 4.51
C GLY A 54 1.36 -2.67 4.95
N THR A 55 0.05 -2.62 4.76
CA THR A 55 -0.86 -1.70 5.45
C THR A 55 -0.92 -2.21 6.88
N GLU A 56 -0.16 -1.60 7.80
CA GLU A 56 -0.39 -1.84 9.22
C GLU A 56 -1.74 -1.21 9.58
N ASP A 57 -2.83 -1.89 9.21
CA ASP A 57 -3.92 -2.04 10.16
C ASP A 57 -3.45 -3.19 11.04
N ALA A 58 -3.15 -2.87 12.29
CA ALA A 58 -3.02 -3.86 13.32
C ALA A 58 -4.31 -4.68 13.36
N ASP A 59 -4.30 -5.85 12.72
CA ASP A 59 -5.09 -6.99 13.17
C ASP A 59 -4.48 -7.44 14.50
N SER A 60 -4.67 -6.59 15.53
CA SER A 60 -4.58 -6.99 16.91
C SER A 60 -5.76 -7.93 17.09
N GLY A 61 -5.47 -9.23 17.03
CA GLY A 61 -6.47 -10.26 17.09
C GLY A 61 -7.41 -10.08 18.28
N GLU A 62 -8.70 -10.22 18.01
CA GLU A 62 -9.63 -10.71 19.02
C GLU A 62 -10.55 -11.72 18.36
N GLY A 63 -10.04 -12.95 18.27
CA GLY A 63 -10.91 -14.11 18.32
C GLY A 63 -11.56 -14.14 19.70
N THR A 64 -12.74 -13.56 19.83
CA THR A 64 -13.65 -13.93 20.90
C THR A 64 -14.20 -15.31 20.56
N ALA A 65 -13.58 -16.31 21.17
CA ALA A 65 -14.15 -17.62 21.34
C ALA A 65 -15.52 -17.51 22.02
N LEU A 66 -16.42 -18.40 21.60
CA LEU A 66 -17.76 -18.67 22.14
C LEU A 66 -17.78 -18.83 23.67
#